data_AF-A0AA36HAJ7-F1
#
_entry.id   AF-A0AA36HAJ7-F1
#
_cell.length_a   1.000
_cell.length_b   1.000
_cell.length_c   1.000
_cell.angle_alpha   90.00
_cell.angle_beta   90.00
_cell.angle_gamma   90.00
#
_symmetry.space_group_name_H-M   'P 1'
#
loop_
_entity.id
_entity.type
_entity.pdbx_description
1 polymer ?
#
loop_
_entity_poly.entity_id
_entity_poly.type
_entity_poly.pdbx_seq_one_letter_code
_entity_poly.pdbx_strand_id
1 'polypeptide(L)'
;MYLFQERLLYFALEQMNLEDLIDMFPDIEPFLIRKWHYAFYTFFDLTGDEVIEWNDFEQLIEAIGSVRGMGGEEHIAARIRLGEIWHSMCNELDKDYHDKITMVDWIGMWAKSWSAAKEPAWQKAYLDYMFHLLDASGDQLVDLAEYVEVLGYFSIPREDAVACFDRFAVNSKGTHFNSIDLKKFSELWQQYFHSTNINDDGNHLLGMPP
;
A
#
# COMPACT_ATOMS: atom_id res chain seq x y z
N MET A 1 -8.47 4.10 33.24
CA MET A 1 -9.31 3.27 32.35
C MET A 1 -10.45 4.08 31.73
N TYR A 2 -11.24 4.85 32.51
CA TYR A 2 -12.29 5.73 31.97
C TYR A 2 -11.78 6.90 31.10
N LEU A 3 -10.63 7.51 31.44
CA LEU A 3 -10.06 8.64 30.69
C LEU A 3 -9.57 8.30 29.28
N PHE A 4 -9.24 7.03 29.00
CA PHE A 4 -8.80 6.58 27.68
C PHE A 4 -9.99 6.45 26.72
N GLN A 5 -11.13 5.98 27.24
CA GLN A 5 -12.37 5.83 26.48
C GLN A 5 -13.04 7.17 26.18
N GLU A 6 -12.99 8.14 27.12
CA GLU A 6 -13.52 9.50 26.89
C GLU A 6 -12.67 10.30 25.90
N ARG A 7 -11.34 10.11 25.87
CA ARG A 7 -10.48 10.72 24.83
C ARG A 7 -10.81 10.19 23.44
N LEU A 8 -10.97 8.88 23.30
CA LEU A 8 -11.35 8.24 22.03
C LEU A 8 -12.71 8.74 21.51
N LEU A 9 -13.66 9.04 22.40
CA LEU A 9 -14.97 9.58 22.05
C LEU A 9 -14.93 11.07 21.68
N TYR A 10 -14.01 11.86 22.23
CA TYR A 10 -13.84 13.28 21.86
C TYR A 10 -13.06 13.46 20.55
N PHE A 11 -12.12 12.56 20.25
CA PHE A 11 -11.44 12.50 18.94
C PHE A 11 -12.35 12.02 17.80
N ALA A 12 -13.50 11.42 18.10
CA ALA A 12 -14.43 10.89 17.09
C ALA A 12 -15.25 11.96 16.33
N LEU A 13 -14.99 13.26 16.54
CA LEU A 13 -15.74 14.36 15.91
C LEU A 13 -14.87 15.42 15.21
N GLU A 14 -13.55 15.33 15.28
CA GLU A 14 -12.62 16.09 14.43
C GLU A 14 -11.90 15.08 13.54
N GLN A 15 -11.77 15.37 12.23
CA GLN A 15 -10.93 14.57 11.35
C GLN A 15 -9.54 14.45 11.99
N MET A 16 -9.16 13.23 12.38
CA MET A 16 -7.85 13.01 13.00
C MET A 16 -6.77 13.47 12.04
N ASN A 17 -5.99 14.47 12.45
CA ASN A 17 -4.88 14.93 11.63
C ASN A 17 -3.65 14.04 11.86
N LEU A 18 -2.66 14.17 10.99
CA LEU A 18 -1.45 13.35 11.01
C LEU A 18 -0.66 13.45 12.32
N GLU A 19 -0.70 14.59 13.02
CA GLU A 19 -0.02 14.75 14.31
C GLU A 19 -0.75 13.99 15.43
N ASP A 20 -2.09 13.95 15.41
CA ASP A 20 -2.86 13.11 16.34
C ASP A 20 -2.55 11.62 16.15
N LEU A 21 -2.36 11.18 14.90
CA LEU A 21 -1.92 9.80 14.60
C LEU A 21 -0.52 9.53 15.16
N ILE A 22 0.42 10.45 14.97
CA ILE A 22 1.77 10.32 15.52
C ILE A 22 1.73 10.20 17.05
N ASP A 23 0.94 11.03 17.72
CA ASP A 23 0.77 11.01 19.17
C ASP A 23 0.11 9.73 19.69
N MET A 24 -0.76 9.09 18.89
CA MET A 24 -1.42 7.83 19.24
C MET A 24 -0.50 6.61 19.15
N PHE A 25 0.57 6.68 18.36
CA PHE A 25 1.53 5.59 18.16
C PHE A 25 2.97 6.04 18.54
N PRO A 26 3.22 6.41 19.80
CA PRO A 26 4.47 7.06 20.22
C PRO A 26 5.71 6.16 20.10
N ASP A 27 5.53 4.85 20.01
CA ASP A 27 6.60 3.87 19.84
C ASP A 27 6.99 3.66 18.36
N ILE A 28 6.24 4.24 17.43
CA ILE A 28 6.52 4.19 16.00
C ILE A 28 7.16 5.50 15.58
N GLU A 29 8.21 5.39 14.75
CA GLU A 29 8.90 6.56 14.26
C GLU A 29 7.96 7.38 13.32
N PRO A 30 7.87 8.73 13.49
CA PRO A 30 6.92 9.55 12.75
C PRO A 30 6.99 9.39 11.22
N PHE A 31 8.18 9.29 10.63
CA PHE A 31 8.33 9.11 9.18
C PHE A 31 7.70 7.80 8.68
N LEU A 32 7.69 6.70 9.45
CA LEU A 32 6.91 5.51 9.10
C LEU A 32 5.40 5.77 9.07
N ILE A 33 4.87 6.52 10.06
CA ILE A 33 3.45 6.87 10.10
C ILE A 33 3.07 7.71 8.87
N ARG A 34 3.94 8.65 8.46
CA ARG A 34 3.71 9.45 7.24
C ARG A 34 3.65 8.58 5.98
N LYS A 35 4.54 7.58 5.86
CA LYS A 35 4.51 6.63 4.75
C LYS A 35 3.24 5.79 4.72
N TRP A 36 2.84 5.22 5.86
CA TRP A 36 1.62 4.41 5.93
C TRP A 36 0.36 5.24 5.67
N HIS A 37 0.32 6.48 6.18
CA HIS A 37 -0.74 7.44 5.90
C HIS A 37 -0.82 7.78 4.41
N TYR A 38 0.31 8.05 3.75
CA TYR A 38 0.34 8.29 2.31
C TYR A 38 -0.14 7.06 1.52
N ALA A 39 0.32 5.86 1.89
CA ALA A 39 -0.08 4.62 1.24
C ALA A 39 -1.59 4.37 1.35
N PHE A 40 -2.18 4.65 2.51
CA PHE A 40 -3.63 4.54 2.75
C PHE A 40 -4.42 5.31 1.69
N TYR A 41 -4.20 6.62 1.58
CA TYR A 41 -4.97 7.47 0.68
C TYR A 41 -4.66 7.26 -0.80
N THR A 42 -3.45 6.81 -1.11
CA THR A 42 -3.03 6.71 -2.52
C THR A 42 -3.36 5.34 -3.12
N PHE A 43 -3.29 4.27 -2.33
CA PHE A 43 -3.35 2.89 -2.84
C PHE A 43 -4.48 2.04 -2.28
N PHE A 44 -5.13 2.46 -1.19
CA PHE A 44 -6.14 1.63 -0.51
C PHE A 44 -7.51 2.30 -0.37
N ASP A 45 -7.57 3.59 -0.05
CA ASP A 45 -8.82 4.39 -0.05
C ASP A 45 -9.01 5.01 -1.43
N LEU A 46 -9.49 4.21 -2.38
CA LEU A 46 -9.66 4.61 -3.78
C LEU A 46 -10.98 5.37 -4.01
N THR A 47 -11.91 5.26 -3.08
CA THR A 47 -13.18 5.99 -3.11
C THR A 47 -13.05 7.39 -2.48
N GLY A 48 -12.02 7.60 -1.64
CA GLY A 48 -11.71 8.87 -0.99
C GLY A 48 -12.68 9.19 0.15
N ASP A 49 -13.24 8.17 0.80
CA ASP A 49 -14.18 8.31 1.93
C ASP A 49 -13.50 8.20 3.31
N GLU A 50 -12.17 8.24 3.34
CA GLU A 50 -11.29 8.22 4.52
C GLU A 50 -11.32 6.89 5.30
N VAL A 51 -11.83 5.83 4.67
CA VAL A 51 -11.78 4.45 5.16
C VAL A 51 -11.39 3.51 4.03
N ILE A 52 -10.98 2.29 4.39
CA ILE A 52 -10.82 1.20 3.41
C ILE A 52 -12.00 0.25 3.59
N GLU A 53 -12.71 -0.02 2.52
CA GLU A 53 -13.81 -0.98 2.43
C GLU A 53 -13.72 -1.81 1.16
N TRP A 54 -14.58 -2.82 1.03
CA TRP A 54 -14.58 -3.67 -0.17
C TRP A 54 -14.77 -2.88 -1.47
N ASN A 55 -15.52 -1.78 -1.42
CA ASN A 55 -15.78 -0.93 -2.58
C ASN A 55 -14.48 -0.35 -3.18
N ASP A 56 -13.45 -0.06 -2.36
CA ASP A 56 -12.16 0.40 -2.90
C ASP A 56 -11.49 -0.68 -3.76
N PHE A 57 -11.55 -1.94 -3.32
CA PHE A 57 -11.03 -3.06 -4.10
C PHE A 57 -11.86 -3.30 -5.36
N GLU A 58 -13.19 -3.10 -5.32
CA GLU A 58 -14.05 -3.15 -6.50
C GLU A 58 -13.64 -2.07 -7.52
N GLN A 59 -13.33 -0.85 -7.08
CA GLN A 59 -12.85 0.22 -7.96
C GLN A 59 -11.54 -0.15 -8.65
N LEU A 60 -10.59 -0.77 -7.93
CA LEU A 60 -9.35 -1.26 -8.53
C LEU A 60 -9.60 -2.38 -9.56
N ILE A 61 -10.47 -3.34 -9.22
CA ILE A 61 -10.88 -4.43 -10.11
C ILE A 61 -11.50 -3.87 -11.39
N GLU A 62 -12.40 -2.89 -11.28
CA GLU A 62 -13.04 -2.25 -12.43
C GLU A 62 -12.05 -1.47 -13.29
N ALA A 63 -11.08 -0.78 -12.68
CA ALA A 63 -10.01 -0.09 -13.40
C ALA A 63 -9.15 -1.08 -14.20
N ILE A 64 -8.74 -2.20 -13.57
CA ILE A 64 -8.00 -3.29 -14.24
C ILE A 64 -8.82 -3.86 -15.39
N GLY A 65 -10.10 -4.15 -15.19
CA GLY A 65 -10.99 -4.65 -16.24
C GLY A 65 -11.15 -3.65 -17.40
N SER A 66 -11.21 -2.36 -17.10
CA SER A 66 -11.33 -1.29 -18.10
C SER A 66 -10.09 -1.16 -18.97
N VAL A 67 -8.89 -1.35 -18.40
CA VAL A 67 -7.62 -1.18 -19.12
C VAL A 67 -7.14 -2.50 -19.76
N ARG A 68 -7.21 -3.61 -19.04
CA ARG A 68 -6.67 -4.91 -19.46
C ARG A 68 -7.71 -5.89 -20.00
N GLY A 69 -8.98 -5.51 -19.98
CA GLY A 69 -10.08 -6.26 -20.61
C GLY A 69 -11.03 -6.89 -19.61
N MET A 70 -12.30 -6.46 -19.68
CA MET A 70 -13.38 -6.96 -18.83
C MET A 70 -13.60 -8.46 -19.05
N GLY A 71 -13.41 -9.22 -17.98
CA GLY A 71 -13.60 -10.68 -17.97
C GLY A 71 -12.41 -11.47 -18.50
N GLY A 72 -11.28 -10.80 -18.79
CA GLY A 72 -10.01 -11.45 -19.10
C GLY A 72 -9.36 -12.11 -17.88
N GLU A 73 -8.25 -12.81 -18.10
CA GLU A 73 -7.51 -13.54 -17.06
C GLU A 73 -7.09 -12.62 -15.90
N GLU A 74 -6.54 -11.45 -16.20
CA GLU A 74 -6.12 -10.44 -15.21
C GLU A 74 -7.30 -9.91 -14.38
N HIS A 75 -8.44 -9.60 -15.01
CA HIS A 75 -9.63 -9.13 -14.30
C HIS A 75 -10.19 -10.21 -13.36
N ILE A 76 -10.18 -11.48 -13.78
CA ILE A 76 -10.61 -12.61 -12.95
C ILE A 76 -9.63 -12.84 -11.79
N ALA A 77 -8.32 -12.79 -12.07
CA ALA A 77 -7.28 -12.93 -11.07
C ALA A 77 -7.36 -11.83 -10.00
N ALA A 78 -7.60 -10.58 -10.42
CA ALA A 78 -7.83 -9.44 -9.52
C ALA A 78 -9.00 -9.71 -8.58
N ARG A 79 -10.17 -10.11 -9.11
CA ARG A 79 -11.36 -10.42 -8.30
C ARG A 79 -11.11 -11.47 -7.22
N ILE A 80 -10.37 -12.51 -7.55
CA ILE A 80 -10.08 -13.60 -6.60
C ILE A 80 -9.07 -13.12 -5.55
N ARG A 81 -7.92 -12.62 -5.99
CA ARG A 81 -6.79 -12.30 -5.09
C ARG A 81 -7.11 -11.10 -4.19
N LEU A 82 -7.71 -10.05 -4.72
CA LEU A 82 -8.09 -8.89 -3.91
C LEU A 82 -9.20 -9.24 -2.90
N GLY A 83 -10.12 -10.14 -3.27
CA GLY A 83 -11.12 -10.69 -2.34
C GLY A 83 -10.48 -11.46 -1.18
N GLU A 84 -9.49 -12.30 -1.46
CA GLU A 84 -8.74 -13.03 -0.44
C GLU A 84 -7.92 -12.10 0.46
N ILE A 85 -7.31 -11.06 -0.12
CA ILE A 85 -6.54 -10.05 0.62
C ILE A 85 -7.47 -9.27 1.56
N TRP A 86 -8.59 -8.75 1.05
CA TRP A 86 -9.57 -8.02 1.87
C TRP A 86 -10.09 -8.89 3.02
N HIS A 87 -10.45 -10.14 2.74
CA HIS A 87 -10.87 -11.07 3.78
C HIS A 87 -9.78 -11.31 4.83
N SER A 88 -8.52 -11.43 4.40
CA SER A 88 -7.39 -11.56 5.33
C SER A 88 -7.14 -10.30 6.16
N MET A 89 -7.38 -9.11 5.61
CA MET A 89 -7.27 -7.84 6.35
C MET A 89 -8.37 -7.73 7.41
N CYS A 90 -9.61 -8.08 7.07
CA CYS A 90 -10.74 -8.10 8.02
C CYS A 90 -10.46 -9.07 9.18
N ASN A 91 -9.99 -10.28 8.89
CA ASN A 91 -9.68 -11.29 9.90
C ASN A 91 -8.58 -10.84 10.89
N GLU A 92 -7.57 -10.09 10.42
CA GLU A 92 -6.50 -9.57 11.29
C GLU A 92 -7.02 -8.53 12.31
N LEU A 93 -8.14 -7.88 11.98
CA LEU A 93 -8.79 -6.87 12.81
C LEU A 93 -10.03 -7.38 13.56
N ASP A 94 -10.34 -8.68 13.45
CA ASP A 94 -11.59 -9.27 13.95
C ASP A 94 -12.84 -8.54 13.43
N LYS A 95 -12.84 -8.17 12.14
CA LYS A 95 -13.92 -7.43 11.46
C LYS A 95 -14.70 -8.31 10.48
N ASP A 96 -15.96 -7.95 10.26
CA ASP A 96 -16.79 -8.55 9.21
C ASP A 96 -16.44 -7.98 7.83
N TYR A 97 -16.81 -8.70 6.77
CA TYR A 97 -16.48 -8.32 5.37
C TYR A 97 -17.03 -6.95 4.93
N HIS A 98 -18.09 -6.47 5.57
CA HIS A 98 -18.74 -5.18 5.28
C HIS A 98 -18.30 -4.06 6.24
N ASP A 99 -17.40 -4.36 7.18
CA ASP A 99 -16.87 -3.35 8.07
C ASP A 99 -15.82 -2.49 7.36
N LYS A 100 -15.63 -1.28 7.89
CA LYS A 100 -14.65 -0.30 7.39
C LYS A 100 -13.35 -0.44 8.18
N ILE A 101 -12.20 -0.35 7.52
CA ILE A 101 -10.88 -0.20 8.14
C ILE A 101 -10.54 1.30 8.18
N THR A 102 -10.47 1.86 9.38
CA THR A 102 -10.11 3.27 9.57
C THR A 102 -8.60 3.48 9.47
N MET A 103 -8.15 4.73 9.36
CA MET A 103 -6.73 5.07 9.45
C MET A 103 -6.07 4.54 10.73
N VAL A 104 -6.75 4.59 11.87
CA VAL A 104 -6.21 4.07 13.15
C VAL A 104 -6.05 2.56 13.09
N ASP A 105 -7.01 1.84 12.52
CA ASP A 105 -6.91 0.39 12.32
C ASP A 105 -5.73 0.04 11.41
N TRP A 106 -5.60 0.77 10.30
CA TRP A 106 -4.53 0.61 9.32
C TRP A 106 -3.14 0.82 9.93
N ILE A 107 -2.89 1.95 10.59
CA ILE A 107 -1.63 2.21 11.29
C ILE A 107 -1.39 1.16 12.37
N GLY A 108 -2.44 0.74 13.09
CA GLY A 108 -2.38 -0.32 14.08
C GLY A 108 -1.94 -1.68 13.51
N MET A 109 -2.41 -2.06 12.32
CA MET A 109 -1.98 -3.29 11.64
C MET A 109 -0.49 -3.25 11.30
N TRP A 110 0.00 -2.13 10.76
CA TRP A 110 1.42 -1.97 10.43
C TRP A 110 2.31 -1.91 11.68
N ALA A 111 1.90 -1.21 12.73
CA ALA A 111 2.61 -1.17 14.01
C ALA A 111 2.72 -2.55 14.66
N LYS A 112 1.66 -3.37 14.58
CA LYS A 112 1.71 -4.79 15.01
C LYS A 112 2.70 -5.58 14.18
N SER A 113 2.68 -5.46 12.84
CA SER A 113 3.63 -6.16 11.95
C SER A 113 5.09 -5.80 12.27
N TRP A 114 5.37 -4.53 12.53
CA TRP A 114 6.72 -4.04 12.88
C TRP A 114 7.29 -4.67 14.16
N SER A 115 6.42 -5.00 15.12
CA SER A 115 6.80 -5.64 16.40
C SER A 115 6.62 -7.16 16.41
N ALA A 116 5.95 -7.73 15.41
CA ALA A 116 5.61 -9.14 15.36
C ALA A 116 6.82 -10.00 14.97
N ALA A 117 6.84 -11.22 15.50
CA ALA A 117 7.82 -12.24 15.09
C ALA A 117 7.56 -12.77 13.67
N LYS A 118 6.37 -12.52 13.11
CA LYS A 118 5.94 -12.97 11.79
C LYS A 118 5.04 -11.93 11.14
N GLU A 119 5.33 -11.64 9.88
CA GLU A 119 4.54 -10.75 9.02
C GLU A 119 3.11 -11.29 8.80
N PRO A 120 2.06 -10.45 8.91
CA PRO A 120 0.69 -10.83 8.61
C PRO A 120 0.52 -11.36 7.18
N ALA A 121 -0.34 -12.37 7.01
CA ALA A 121 -0.51 -13.06 5.72
C ALA A 121 -0.97 -12.12 4.59
N TRP A 122 -1.81 -11.14 4.91
CA TRP A 122 -2.32 -10.17 3.93
C TRP A 122 -1.21 -9.30 3.35
N GLN A 123 -0.15 -8.96 4.11
CA GLN A 123 0.94 -8.09 3.62
C GLN A 123 1.72 -8.79 2.52
N LYS A 124 2.07 -10.05 2.74
CA LYS A 124 2.71 -10.86 1.70
C LYS A 124 1.80 -11.08 0.51
N ALA A 125 0.52 -11.40 0.74
CA ALA A 125 -0.43 -11.63 -0.34
C ALA A 125 -0.63 -10.37 -1.21
N TYR A 126 -0.68 -9.19 -0.57
CA TYR A 126 -0.79 -7.92 -1.27
C TYR A 126 0.49 -7.56 -2.03
N LEU A 127 1.67 -7.76 -1.44
CA LEU A 127 2.95 -7.59 -2.14
C LEU A 127 3.01 -8.47 -3.40
N ASP A 128 2.75 -9.77 -3.25
CA ASP A 128 2.77 -10.73 -4.36
C ASP A 128 1.76 -10.35 -5.45
N TYR A 129 0.58 -9.84 -5.05
CA TYR A 129 -0.42 -9.35 -5.98
C TYR A 129 0.02 -8.07 -6.70
N MET A 130 0.57 -7.08 -5.99
CA MET A 130 1.05 -5.84 -6.58
C MET A 130 2.18 -6.10 -7.58
N PHE A 131 3.09 -7.02 -7.27
CA PHE A 131 4.13 -7.43 -8.23
C PHE A 131 3.51 -8.07 -9.48
N HIS A 132 2.55 -8.99 -9.31
CA HIS A 132 1.85 -9.61 -10.44
C HIS A 132 1.05 -8.60 -11.27
N LEU A 133 0.42 -7.62 -10.62
CA LEU A 133 -0.29 -6.55 -11.30
C LEU A 133 0.67 -5.69 -12.13
N LEU A 134 1.87 -5.42 -11.62
CA LEU A 134 2.91 -4.71 -12.34
C LEU A 134 3.46 -5.50 -13.53
N ASP A 135 3.84 -6.76 -13.34
CA ASP A 135 4.39 -7.67 -14.37
C ASP A 135 3.29 -8.11 -15.37
N ALA A 136 2.86 -7.17 -16.21
CA ALA A 136 1.83 -7.39 -17.21
C ALA A 136 2.31 -8.30 -18.35
N SER A 137 3.61 -8.34 -18.61
CA SER A 137 4.22 -9.21 -19.61
C SER A 137 4.35 -10.67 -19.17
N GLY A 138 4.38 -10.92 -17.85
CA GLY A 138 4.54 -12.23 -17.24
C GLY A 138 5.98 -12.77 -17.31
N ASP A 139 6.96 -11.88 -17.52
CA ASP A 139 8.37 -12.25 -17.66
C ASP A 139 9.14 -12.28 -16.32
N GLN A 140 8.42 -12.06 -15.21
CA GLN A 140 8.93 -11.98 -13.84
C GLN A 140 9.80 -10.75 -13.58
N LEU A 141 9.69 -9.74 -14.44
CA LEU A 141 10.31 -8.45 -14.31
C LEU A 141 9.23 -7.35 -14.41
N VAL A 142 9.52 -6.21 -13.80
CA VAL A 142 8.69 -5.01 -13.93
C VAL A 142 9.52 -3.94 -14.60
N ASP A 143 9.16 -3.57 -15.82
CA ASP A 143 9.77 -2.49 -16.56
C ASP A 143 9.13 -1.12 -16.28
N LEU A 144 9.72 -0.06 -16.83
CA LEU A 144 9.22 1.29 -16.64
C LEU A 144 7.80 1.50 -17.19
N ALA A 145 7.47 0.89 -18.34
CA ALA A 145 6.17 1.07 -18.96
C ALA A 145 5.07 0.38 -18.14
N GLU A 146 5.35 -0.83 -17.67
CA GLU A 146 4.52 -1.60 -16.75
C GLU A 146 4.29 -0.86 -15.43
N TYR A 147 5.36 -0.34 -14.82
CA TYR A 147 5.26 0.46 -13.61
C TYR A 147 4.39 1.71 -13.82
N VAL A 148 4.65 2.48 -14.87
CA VAL A 148 3.89 3.70 -15.16
C VAL A 148 2.40 3.42 -15.43
N GLU A 149 2.06 2.31 -16.09
CA GLU A 149 0.66 1.93 -16.32
C GLU A 149 -0.09 1.72 -14.99
N VAL A 150 0.47 0.90 -14.10
CA VAL A 150 -0.18 0.55 -12.83
C VAL A 150 -0.25 1.75 -11.90
N LEU A 151 0.80 2.55 -11.81
CA LEU A 151 0.79 3.79 -11.01
C LEU A 151 -0.28 4.78 -11.52
N GLY A 152 -0.62 4.71 -12.81
CA GLY A 152 -1.75 5.44 -13.38
C GLY A 152 -3.12 5.03 -12.84
N TYR A 153 -3.32 3.78 -12.40
CA TYR A 153 -4.56 3.35 -11.72
C TYR A 153 -4.78 4.10 -10.41
N PHE A 154 -3.70 4.49 -9.76
CA PHE A 154 -3.67 5.26 -8.52
C PHE A 154 -3.56 6.77 -8.75
N SER A 155 -3.85 7.23 -9.97
CA SER A 155 -3.80 8.64 -10.38
C SER A 155 -2.43 9.32 -10.18
N ILE A 156 -1.35 8.54 -10.11
CA ILE A 156 0.00 9.11 -10.00
C ILE A 156 0.44 9.63 -11.37
N PRO A 157 0.91 10.90 -11.47
CA PRO A 157 1.36 11.46 -12.73
C PRO A 157 2.49 10.64 -13.35
N ARG A 158 2.46 10.50 -14.68
CA ARG A 158 3.49 9.76 -15.42
C ARG A 158 4.90 10.24 -15.12
N GLU A 159 5.10 11.55 -15.00
CA GLU A 159 6.40 12.14 -14.72
C GLU A 159 6.94 11.73 -13.34
N ASP A 160 6.07 11.70 -12.34
CA ASP A 160 6.41 11.25 -10.98
C ASP A 160 6.71 9.75 -10.97
N ALA A 161 5.90 8.93 -11.65
CA ALA A 161 6.14 7.50 -11.77
C ALA A 161 7.49 7.20 -12.45
N VAL A 162 7.84 7.94 -13.51
CA VAL A 162 9.16 7.82 -14.16
C VAL A 162 10.29 8.20 -13.21
N ALA A 163 10.17 9.33 -12.51
CA ALA A 163 11.18 9.78 -11.56
C ALA A 163 11.38 8.79 -10.40
N CYS A 164 10.30 8.18 -9.92
CA CYS A 164 10.33 7.15 -8.90
C CYS A 164 11.04 5.89 -9.40
N PHE A 165 10.68 5.39 -10.59
CA PHE A 165 11.31 4.21 -11.16
C PHE A 165 12.79 4.43 -11.40
N ASP A 166 13.17 5.55 -12.02
CA ASP A 166 14.57 5.89 -12.28
C ASP A 166 15.41 5.99 -10.98
N ARG A 167 14.77 6.31 -9.86
CA ARG A 167 15.44 6.38 -8.55
C ARG A 167 15.86 5.01 -8.04
N PHE A 168 14.96 4.03 -8.05
CA PHE A 168 15.25 2.70 -7.51
C PHE A 168 15.75 1.70 -8.56
N ALA A 169 15.59 2.03 -9.85
CA ALA A 169 16.02 1.20 -10.97
C ALA A 169 17.53 1.31 -11.26
N VAL A 170 18.35 1.35 -10.20
CA VAL A 170 19.78 1.61 -10.26
C VAL A 170 20.53 0.58 -9.42
N ASN A 171 21.64 0.06 -9.95
CA ASN A 171 22.49 -0.88 -9.21
C ASN A 171 23.45 -0.15 -8.26
N SER A 172 24.19 -0.89 -7.43
CA SER A 172 25.15 -0.33 -6.47
C SER A 172 26.30 0.49 -7.09
N LYS A 173 26.48 0.43 -8.41
CA LYS A 173 27.47 1.21 -9.16
C LYS A 173 26.87 2.43 -9.86
N GLY A 174 25.59 2.74 -9.65
CA GLY A 174 24.91 3.85 -10.31
C GLY A 174 24.48 3.55 -11.75
N THR A 175 24.47 2.29 -12.19
CA THR A 175 24.01 1.93 -13.55
C THR A 175 22.53 1.59 -13.51
N HIS A 176 21.75 2.23 -14.38
CA HIS A 176 20.32 1.95 -14.52
C HIS A 176 20.07 0.55 -15.11
N PHE A 177 19.03 -0.12 -14.61
CA PHE A 177 18.43 -1.29 -15.23
C PHE A 177 17.07 -0.94 -15.82
N ASN A 178 16.69 -1.68 -16.86
CA ASN A 178 15.43 -1.43 -17.57
C ASN A 178 14.23 -2.06 -16.86
N SER A 179 14.46 -2.97 -15.92
CA SER A 179 13.41 -3.68 -15.20
C SER A 179 13.91 -4.22 -13.85
N ILE A 180 12.97 -4.49 -12.93
CA ILE A 180 13.23 -4.99 -11.57
C ILE A 180 12.59 -6.36 -11.37
N ASP A 181 13.26 -7.28 -10.68
CA ASP A 181 12.69 -8.58 -10.35
C ASP A 181 11.90 -8.55 -9.03
N LEU A 182 11.20 -9.65 -8.73
CA LEU A 182 10.44 -9.80 -7.48
C LEU A 182 11.30 -9.60 -6.24
N LYS A 183 12.58 -9.97 -6.30
CA LYS A 183 13.50 -9.81 -5.17
C LYS A 183 13.75 -8.33 -4.89
N LYS A 184 14.10 -7.54 -5.91
CA LYS A 184 14.31 -6.10 -5.78
C LYS A 184 13.01 -5.40 -5.37
N PHE A 185 11.87 -5.77 -5.96
CA PHE A 185 10.57 -5.24 -5.56
C PHE A 185 10.26 -5.50 -4.09
N SER A 186 10.49 -6.73 -3.61
CA SER A 186 10.31 -7.10 -2.21
C SER A 186 11.25 -6.31 -1.28
N GLU A 187 12.51 -6.09 -1.66
CA GLU A 187 13.45 -5.26 -0.91
C GLU A 187 12.95 -3.81 -0.78
N LEU A 188 12.48 -3.22 -1.89
CA LEU A 188 11.92 -1.86 -1.91
C LEU A 188 10.63 -1.77 -1.08
N TRP A 189 9.78 -2.79 -1.15
CA TRP A 189 8.54 -2.87 -0.37
C TRP A 189 8.83 -2.86 1.13
N GLN A 190 9.79 -3.68 1.56
CA GLN A 190 10.23 -3.72 2.95
C GLN A 190 10.83 -2.38 3.38
N GLN A 191 11.65 -1.74 2.54
CA GLN A 191 12.13 -0.39 2.83
C GLN A 191 10.98 0.62 3.01
N TYR A 192 9.98 0.58 2.13
CA TYR A 192 8.83 1.48 2.20
C TYR A 192 8.05 1.30 3.50
N PHE A 193 7.64 0.07 3.85
CA PHE A 193 6.76 -0.13 4.99
C PHE A 193 7.47 -0.25 6.34
N HIS A 194 8.78 -0.49 6.37
CA HIS A 194 9.48 -0.83 7.60
C HIS A 194 10.75 -0.02 7.87
N SER A 195 11.40 0.55 6.85
CA SER A 195 12.62 1.32 7.11
C SER A 195 12.32 2.72 7.66
N THR A 196 13.07 3.13 8.68
CA THR A 196 13.09 4.51 9.20
C THR A 196 14.16 5.37 8.51
N ASN A 197 14.95 4.80 7.59
CA ASN A 197 15.96 5.57 6.85
C ASN A 197 15.30 6.35 5.72
N ILE A 198 15.33 7.69 5.83
CA ILE A 198 14.79 8.61 4.83
C ILE A 198 15.48 8.50 3.47
N ASN A 199 16.70 7.96 3.42
CA ASN A 199 17.49 7.88 2.18
C ASN A 199 17.29 6.58 1.41
N ASP A 200 16.49 5.64 1.93
CA ASP A 200 16.24 4.37 1.24
C ASP A 200 15.45 4.60 -0.06
N ASP A 201 15.91 3.98 -1.14
CA ASP A 201 15.28 4.17 -2.46
C ASP A 201 13.84 3.63 -2.47
N GLY A 202 13.54 2.63 -1.66
CA GLY A 202 12.19 2.08 -1.49
C GLY A 202 11.17 3.12 -1.03
N ASN A 203 11.57 4.25 -0.43
CA ASN A 203 10.64 5.35 -0.11
C ASN A 203 9.97 5.95 -1.37
N HIS A 204 10.47 5.66 -2.57
CA HIS A 204 9.90 6.09 -3.85
C HIS A 204 9.11 4.97 -4.56
N LEU A 205 8.95 3.78 -3.95
CA LEU A 205 8.29 2.64 -4.61
C LEU A 205 6.83 2.94 -4.98
N LEU A 206 6.15 3.72 -4.13
CA LEU A 206 4.72 4.00 -4.21
C LEU A 206 4.46 5.48 -4.58
N GLY A 207 5.35 6.11 -5.34
CA GLY A 207 5.28 7.53 -5.65
C GLY A 207 6.19 8.37 -4.77
N MET A 208 6.04 9.70 -4.86
CA MET A 208 6.94 10.63 -4.19
C MET A 208 6.83 10.51 -2.66
N PRO A 209 7.95 10.52 -1.91
CA PRO A 209 7.92 10.37 -0.47
C PRO A 209 7.22 11.57 0.21
N PRO A 210 6.48 11.32 1.31
CA PRO A 210 5.82 12.36 2.10
C PRO A 210 6.77 13.19 2.97
#